data_AF-A0A2A2E8W6-F1
#
_entry.id   AF-A0A2A2E8W6-F1
#
_cell.length_a   1.000
_cell.length_b   1.000
_cell.length_c   1.000
_cell.angle_alpha   90.00
_cell.angle_beta   90.00
_cell.angle_gamma   90.00
#
_symmetry.space_group_name_H-M   'P 1'
#
loop_
_entity.id
_entity.type
_entity.pdbx_description
1 polymer ?
#
loop_
_entity_poly.entity_id
_entity_poly.type
_entity_poly.pdbx_seq_one_letter_code
_entity_poly.pdbx_strand_id
1 'polypeptide(L)'
;MPSTAVRDAIVDTLYNLQQSYDLVITSSQPERVHEALYRAVQAVSPNLLSRREYAALRAAARLLCSGHQVDDHDFELHVGLSRAELHQALVKLEQQEIPFEPEPV
;
A
#
# COMPACT_ATOMS: atom_id res chain seq x y z
N MET A 1 -4.26 1.06 -13.98
CA MET A 1 -3.63 1.38 -12.69
C MET A 1 -3.60 0.09 -11.87
N PRO A 2 -2.44 -0.38 -11.38
CA PRO A 2 -2.38 -1.53 -10.48
C PRO A 2 -3.25 -1.27 -9.24
N SER A 3 -4.02 -2.26 -8.81
CA SER A 3 -4.85 -2.16 -7.60
C SER A 3 -3.95 -2.06 -6.36
N THR A 4 -4.25 -1.10 -5.49
CA THR A 4 -3.58 -0.95 -4.20
C THR A 4 -4.47 -1.48 -3.08
N ALA A 5 -3.87 -1.89 -1.96
CA ALA A 5 -4.63 -2.38 -0.81
C ALA A 5 -5.69 -1.36 -0.35
N VAL A 6 -5.31 -0.08 -0.42
CA VAL A 6 -6.17 1.05 -0.07
C VAL A 6 -7.30 1.24 -1.08
N ARG A 7 -7.04 1.13 -2.40
CA ARG A 7 -8.08 1.22 -3.42
C ARG A 7 -9.15 0.15 -3.23
N ASP A 8 -8.72 -1.09 -3.01
CA ASP A 8 -9.65 -2.20 -2.77
C ASP A 8 -10.47 -1.96 -1.51
N ALA A 9 -9.83 -1.54 -0.40
CA ALA A 9 -10.52 -1.25 0.85
C ALA A 9 -11.57 -0.13 0.70
N ILE A 10 -11.27 0.92 -0.09
CA ILE A 10 -12.23 1.99 -0.39
C ILE A 10 -13.42 1.42 -1.15
N VAL A 11 -13.18 0.63 -2.21
CA VAL A 11 -14.26 0.03 -3.02
C VAL A 11 -15.12 -0.92 -2.19
N ASP A 12 -14.51 -1.82 -1.42
CA ASP A 12 -15.22 -2.77 -0.55
C ASP A 12 -16.06 -2.03 0.50
N THR A 13 -15.53 -0.95 1.08
CA THR A 13 -16.24 -0.12 2.07
C THR A 13 -17.45 0.57 1.43
N LEU A 14 -17.27 1.19 0.26
CA LEU A 14 -18.37 1.85 -0.44
C LEU A 14 -19.47 0.86 -0.80
N TYR A 15 -19.09 -0.33 -1.27
CA TYR A 15 -20.03 -1.39 -1.56
C TYR A 15 -20.83 -1.82 -0.31
N ASN A 16 -20.15 -2.04 0.81
CA ASN A 16 -20.81 -2.41 2.07
C ASN A 16 -21.77 -1.32 2.57
N LEU A 17 -21.37 -0.04 2.47
CA LEU A 17 -22.23 1.09 2.86
C LEU A 17 -23.43 1.27 1.94
N GLN A 18 -23.30 0.92 0.65
CA GLN A 18 -24.45 0.88 -0.26
C GLN A 18 -25.41 -0.26 0.09
N GLN A 19 -24.89 -1.42 0.46
CA GLN A 19 -25.72 -2.57 0.87
C GLN A 19 -26.45 -2.34 2.20
N SER A 20 -25.83 -1.64 3.14
CA SER A 20 -26.46 -1.27 4.41
C SER A 20 -27.41 -0.07 4.31
N TYR A 21 -27.51 0.54 3.12
CA TYR A 21 -28.26 1.78 2.86
C TYR A 21 -27.76 3.01 3.63
N ASP A 22 -26.56 2.95 4.21
CA ASP A 22 -25.91 4.10 4.87
C ASP A 22 -25.36 5.11 3.84
N LEU A 23 -25.13 4.67 2.61
CA LEU A 23 -24.64 5.51 1.50
C LEU A 23 -25.41 5.21 0.21
N VAL A 24 -25.85 6.24 -0.50
CA VAL A 24 -26.43 6.10 -1.85
C VAL A 24 -25.59 6.87 -2.85
N ILE A 25 -24.95 6.16 -3.78
CA ILE A 25 -24.25 6.78 -4.92
C ILE A 25 -25.26 6.96 -6.06
N THR A 26 -25.61 8.22 -6.34
CA THR A 26 -26.58 8.59 -7.39
C THR A 26 -25.94 8.83 -8.76
N SER A 27 -24.61 8.80 -8.83
CA SER A 27 -23.87 8.96 -10.08
C SER A 27 -24.20 7.81 -11.04
N SER A 28 -24.39 8.12 -12.33
CA SER A 28 -24.50 7.13 -13.40
C SER A 28 -23.19 6.41 -13.71
N GLN A 29 -22.08 6.86 -13.11
CA GLN A 29 -20.74 6.26 -13.21
C GLN A 29 -20.14 6.16 -11.80
N PRO A 30 -20.51 5.14 -11.01
CA PRO A 30 -20.05 4.97 -9.62
C PRO A 30 -18.52 4.83 -9.52
N GLU A 31 -17.87 4.31 -10.56
CA GLU A 31 -16.41 4.16 -10.63
C GLU A 31 -15.69 5.51 -10.54
N ARG A 32 -16.30 6.60 -11.01
CA ARG A 32 -15.74 7.96 -10.87
C ARG A 32 -15.69 8.41 -9.42
N VAL A 33 -16.66 8.00 -8.61
CA VAL A 33 -16.71 8.32 -7.18
C VAL A 33 -15.60 7.55 -6.46
N HIS A 34 -15.42 6.27 -6.79
CA HIS A 34 -14.34 5.44 -6.24
C HIS A 34 -12.97 6.04 -6.55
N GLU A 35 -12.75 6.46 -7.80
CA GLU A 35 -11.49 7.06 -8.24
C GLU A 35 -11.23 8.43 -7.58
N ALA A 36 -12.27 9.26 -7.41
CA ALA A 36 -12.13 10.55 -6.72
C ALA A 36 -11.72 10.37 -5.24
N LEU A 37 -12.34 9.42 -4.54
CA LEU A 37 -11.98 9.07 -3.17
C LEU A 37 -10.57 8.50 -3.08
N TYR A 38 -10.22 7.61 -4.00
CA TYR A 38 -8.86 7.08 -4.08
C TYR A 38 -7.81 8.19 -4.25
N ARG A 39 -8.05 9.15 -5.14
CA ARG A 39 -7.16 10.31 -5.34
C ARG A 39 -7.06 11.20 -4.11
N ALA A 40 -8.17 11.42 -3.40
CA ALA A 40 -8.16 12.18 -2.15
C ALA A 40 -7.28 11.51 -1.09
N VAL A 41 -7.36 10.18 -0.96
CA VAL A 41 -6.49 9.42 -0.05
C VAL A 41 -5.03 9.45 -0.52
N GLN A 42 -4.78 9.34 -1.82
CA GLN A 42 -3.44 9.44 -2.39
C GLN A 42 -2.81 10.83 -2.14
N ALA A 43 -3.60 11.90 -2.09
CA ALA A 43 -3.09 13.25 -1.83
C ALA A 43 -2.51 13.41 -0.42
N VAL A 44 -3.02 12.68 0.57
CA VAL A 44 -2.52 12.69 1.95
C VAL A 44 -1.52 11.55 2.23
N SER A 45 -1.53 10.51 1.39
CA SER A 45 -0.65 9.36 1.48
C SER A 45 -0.22 8.95 0.06
N PRO A 46 0.79 9.62 -0.54
CA PRO A 46 1.25 9.32 -1.90
C PRO A 46 1.87 7.91 -2.01
N ASN A 47 2.30 7.36 -0.88
CA ASN A 47 3.03 6.11 -0.74
C ASN A 47 2.08 4.92 -0.65
N LEU A 48 1.26 4.70 -1.70
CA LEU A 48 0.30 3.60 -1.73
C LEU A 48 0.95 2.32 -2.27
N LEU A 49 1.36 1.46 -1.34
CA LEU A 49 1.80 0.11 -1.65
C LEU A 49 0.62 -0.75 -2.15
N SER A 50 0.89 -1.61 -3.13
CA SER A 50 -0.01 -2.71 -3.46
C SER A 50 -0.07 -3.73 -2.33
N ARG A 51 -1.12 -4.57 -2.32
CA ARG A 51 -1.23 -5.67 -1.33
C ARG A 51 0.01 -6.57 -1.35
N ARG A 52 0.54 -6.86 -2.56
CA ARG A 52 1.74 -7.69 -2.75
C ARG A 52 2.98 -7.01 -2.18
N GLU A 53 3.19 -5.73 -2.47
CA GLU A 53 4.33 -4.96 -1.95
C GLU A 53 4.30 -4.82 -0.43
N TYR A 54 3.13 -4.54 0.15
CA TYR A 54 2.96 -4.48 1.60
C TYR A 54 3.24 -5.83 2.26
N ALA A 55 2.70 -6.92 1.71
CA ALA A 55 2.93 -8.27 2.22
C ALA A 55 4.42 -8.65 2.16
N ALA A 56 5.09 -8.30 1.06
CA ALA A 56 6.51 -8.54 0.86
C ALA A 56 7.39 -7.76 1.83
N LEU A 57 7.14 -6.46 2.02
CA LEU A 57 7.88 -5.66 3.01
C LEU A 57 7.69 -6.22 4.43
N ARG A 58 6.48 -6.67 4.78
CA ARG A 58 6.21 -7.33 6.07
C ARG A 58 6.96 -8.66 6.20
N ALA A 59 7.02 -9.46 5.14
CA ALA A 59 7.76 -10.72 5.12
C ALA A 59 9.26 -10.49 5.25
N ALA A 60 9.82 -9.53 4.49
CA ALA A 60 11.22 -9.13 4.57
C ALA A 60 11.60 -8.63 5.98
N ALA A 61 10.75 -7.79 6.60
CA ALA A 61 10.98 -7.32 7.96
C ALA A 61 10.97 -8.46 8.99
N ARG A 62 10.04 -9.41 8.87
CA ARG A 62 9.98 -10.60 9.75
C ARG A 62 11.23 -11.47 9.61
N LEU A 63 11.68 -11.68 8.38
CA LEU A 63 12.85 -12.48 8.06
C LEU A 63 14.12 -11.85 8.67
N LEU A 64 14.29 -10.53 8.54
CA LEU A 64 15.35 -9.77 9.22
C LEU A 64 15.28 -9.91 10.75
N CYS A 65 14.09 -9.77 11.35
CA CYS A 65 13.92 -9.89 12.80
C CYS A 65 14.14 -11.32 13.32
N SER A 66 13.96 -12.33 12.48
CA SER A 66 14.12 -13.74 12.85
C SER A 66 15.58 -14.22 12.89
N GLY A 67 16.53 -13.40 12.45
CA GLY A 67 17.95 -13.73 12.40
C GLY A 67 18.32 -14.83 11.40
N HIS A 68 17.39 -15.25 10.54
CA HIS A 68 17.67 -16.24 9.50
C HIS A 68 18.59 -15.63 8.44
N GLN A 69 19.69 -16.31 8.15
CA GLN A 69 20.50 -16.01 6.97
C GLN A 69 19.88 -16.75 5.79
N VAL A 70 19.57 -16.01 4.74
CA VAL A 70 18.77 -16.49 3.62
C VAL A 70 19.49 -16.05 2.36
N ASP A 71 19.75 -16.98 1.45
CA ASP A 71 20.37 -16.65 0.17
C ASP A 71 19.36 -15.95 -0.78
N ASP A 72 19.82 -15.48 -1.94
CA ASP A 72 18.96 -14.72 -2.85
C ASP A 72 17.77 -15.52 -3.39
N HIS A 73 17.92 -16.84 -3.53
CA HIS A 73 16.84 -17.70 -4.00
C HIS A 73 15.78 -17.89 -2.92
N ASP A 74 16.22 -18.20 -1.70
CA ASP A 74 15.34 -18.38 -0.56
C ASP A 74 14.67 -17.06 -0.15
N PHE A 75 15.36 -15.92 -0.34
CA PHE A 75 14.81 -14.58 -0.06
C PHE A 75 13.58 -14.32 -0.92
N GLU A 76 13.67 -14.48 -2.23
CA GLU A 76 12.55 -14.24 -3.14
C GLU A 76 11.39 -15.21 -2.85
N LEU A 77 11.69 -16.46 -2.48
CA LEU A 77 10.70 -17.47 -2.12
C LEU A 77 9.94 -17.12 -0.82
N HIS A 78 10.62 -16.52 0.15
CA HIS A 78 10.03 -16.14 1.45
C HIS A 78 9.34 -14.77 1.40
N VAL A 79 9.89 -13.83 0.63
CA VAL A 79 9.40 -12.46 0.53
C VAL A 79 8.32 -12.32 -0.54
N GLY A 80 8.34 -13.14 -1.59
CA GLY A 80 7.36 -13.12 -2.69
C GLY A 80 7.57 -11.97 -3.69
N LEU A 81 8.67 -11.23 -3.53
CA LEU A 81 9.20 -10.23 -4.45
C LEU A 81 10.72 -10.40 -4.57
N SER A 82 11.23 -10.15 -5.76
CA SER A 82 12.66 -9.98 -5.99
C SER A 82 13.18 -8.74 -5.25
N ARG A 83 14.49 -8.67 -5.04
CA ARG A 83 15.13 -7.49 -4.42
C ARG A 83 14.86 -6.20 -5.20
N ALA A 84 14.82 -6.27 -6.53
CA ALA A 84 14.54 -5.12 -7.39
C ALA A 84 13.10 -4.61 -7.22
N GLU A 85 12.12 -5.50 -7.15
CA GLU A 85 10.73 -5.14 -6.88
C GLU A 85 10.55 -4.58 -5.46
N LEU A 86 11.26 -5.15 -4.47
CA LEU A 86 11.25 -4.64 -3.10
C LEU A 86 11.87 -3.23 -3.01
N HIS A 87 12.94 -2.97 -3.76
CA HIS A 87 13.54 -1.65 -3.84
C HIS A 87 12.57 -0.62 -4.45
N GLN A 88 11.82 -0.99 -5.50
CA GLN A 88 10.77 -0.11 -6.04
C GLN A 88 9.67 0.19 -5.01
N ALA A 89 9.30 -0.80 -4.19
CA ALA A 89 8.36 -0.59 -3.09
C ALA A 89 8.92 0.34 -2.01
N LEU A 90 10.22 0.25 -1.70
CA LEU A 90 10.91 1.16 -0.77
C LEU A 90 10.97 2.60 -1.31
N VAL A 91 11.30 2.78 -2.59
CA VAL A 91 11.31 4.12 -3.23
C VAL A 91 9.93 4.78 -3.12
N LYS A 92 8.83 4.02 -3.21
CA LYS A 92 7.48 4.55 -2.97
C LYS A 92 7.27 5.02 -1.54
N LEU A 93 7.95 4.45 -0.55
CA LEU A 93 7.89 4.90 0.84
C LEU A 93 8.78 6.12 1.10
N GLU A 94 9.94 6.19 0.44
CA GLU A 94 10.94 7.25 0.59
C GLU A 94 10.57 8.58 -0.10
N GLN A 95 9.53 8.61 -0.95
CA GLN A 95 8.98 9.87 -1.51
C GLN A 95 8.39 10.82 -0.44
N GLN A 96 8.52 10.49 0.85
CA GLN A 96 8.48 11.44 1.96
C GLN A 96 9.82 11.40 2.73
N GLU A 97 10.84 12.12 2.29
CA GLU A 97 11.74 12.73 3.26
C GLU A 97 10.93 13.80 4.01
N ILE A 98 10.34 13.42 5.15
CA ILE A 98 10.08 14.40 6.20
C ILE A 98 11.46 14.89 6.62
N PRO A 99 11.78 16.19 6.53
CA PRO A 99 13.07 16.69 6.97
C PRO A 99 13.26 16.29 8.44
N PHE A 100 14.29 15.50 8.70
CA PHE A 100 14.74 15.23 10.07
C PHE A 100 15.30 16.54 10.63
N GLU A 101 14.51 17.23 11.44
CA GLU A 101 15.02 18.27 12.33
C GLU A 101 15.60 17.56 13.57
N PRO A 102 16.93 17.54 13.78
CA PRO A 102 17.47 17.10 15.06
C PRO A 102 16.97 18.06 16.15
N GLU A 103 16.43 17.51 17.24
CA GLU A 103 16.02 18.31 18.40
C GLU A 103 17.18 19.21 18.85
N PRO A 104 16.94 20.50 19.14
CA PRO A 104 17.98 21.38 19.63
C PRO A 104 18.42 20.91 21.03
N VAL A 105 19.73 20.66 21.16
CA VAL A 105 20.43 20.36 22.41
C VAL A 105 20.41 21.56 23.35
#